data_AF-A0A382F7Z8-F1
#
_entry.id   AF-A0A382F7Z8-F1
#
_cell.length_a   1.000
_cell.length_b   1.000
_cell.length_c   1.000
_cell.angle_alpha   90.00
_cell.angle_beta   90.00
_cell.angle_gamma   90.00
#
_symmetry.space_group_name_H-M   'P 1'
#
loop_
_entity.id
_entity.type
_entity.pdbx_description
1 polymer ?
#
loop_
_entity_poly.entity_id
_entity_poly.type
_entity_poly.pdbx_seq_one_letter_code
_entity_poly.pdbx_strand_id
1 'polypeptide(L)'
;MVAEHSAGRLPAGDLDALASSSGIRRVHVLAWRDFEDPEAGGSEIHAHQVVRRWAAAGLEVTVRTSGAPGLAEQGSRDGYRVVRRGGRYTVFPRTVVAELAGRHGPRDAIVEIWNG
;
A
#
# COMPACT_ATOMS: atom_id res chain seq x y z
N MET A 1 36.21 2.46 9.26
CA MET A 1 35.94 1.20 8.54
C MET A 1 34.47 1.24 8.16
N VAL A 2 34.15 1.70 6.95
CA VAL A 2 32.77 1.80 6.46
C VAL A 2 32.44 0.44 5.87
N ALA A 3 31.42 -0.23 6.40
CA ALA A 3 30.95 -1.50 5.84
C ALA A 3 30.48 -1.23 4.40
N GLU A 4 31.14 -1.85 3.43
CA GLU A 4 30.64 -1.92 2.07
C GLU A 4 29.28 -2.60 2.10
N HIS A 5 28.23 -1.83 1.83
CA HIS A 5 26.91 -2.37 1.53
C HIS A 5 27.08 -3.13 0.21
N SER A 6 27.22 -4.46 0.26
CA SER A 6 27.07 -5.28 -0.94
C SER A 6 25.71 -4.94 -1.51
N ALA A 7 25.67 -4.21 -2.63
CA ALA A 7 24.47 -4.04 -3.41
C ALA A 7 24.02 -5.44 -3.82
N GLY A 8 23.13 -6.02 -3.01
CA GLY A 8 22.70 -7.40 -3.17
C GLY A 8 22.16 -7.60 -4.57
N ARG A 9 22.61 -8.66 -5.24
CA ARG A 9 22.05 -9.10 -6.51
C ARG A 9 20.53 -9.13 -6.36
N LEU A 10 19.81 -8.42 -7.22
CA LEU A 10 18.35 -8.46 -7.23
C LEU A 10 17.90 -9.93 -7.31
N PRO A 11 16.81 -10.30 -6.61
CA PRO A 11 16.31 -11.66 -6.67
C PRO A 11 15.97 -12.03 -8.12
N ALA A 12 16.29 -13.25 -8.52
CA ALA A 12 16.03 -13.72 -9.87
C ALA A 12 14.52 -13.95 -10.09
N GLY A 13 14.02 -13.62 -11.28
CA GLY A 13 12.62 -13.79 -11.66
C GLY A 13 11.93 -12.46 -11.98
N ASP A 14 10.75 -12.56 -12.58
CA ASP A 14 9.84 -11.43 -12.74
C ASP A 14 8.99 -11.24 -11.46
N LEU A 15 8.17 -10.19 -11.44
CA LEU A 15 7.35 -9.86 -10.28
C LEU A 15 6.38 -10.99 -9.90
N ASP A 16 5.82 -11.69 -10.88
CA ASP A 16 4.85 -12.78 -10.68
C ASP A 16 5.51 -13.98 -9.98
N ALA A 17 6.71 -14.36 -10.43
CA ALA A 17 7.51 -15.39 -9.80
C ALA A 17 7.92 -15.00 -8.36
N LEU A 18 8.35 -13.76 -8.17
CA LEU A 18 8.74 -13.26 -6.85
C LEU A 18 7.57 -13.24 -5.88
N ALA A 19 6.40 -12.71 -6.29
CA ALA A 19 5.19 -12.69 -5.49
C ALA A 19 4.78 -14.12 -5.08
N SER A 20 4.75 -15.04 -6.05
CA SER A 20 4.38 -16.45 -5.81
C SER A 20 5.31 -17.16 -4.83
N SER A 21 6.62 -16.92 -4.92
CA SER A 21 7.62 -17.55 -4.05
C SER A 21 7.73 -16.93 -2.65
N SER A 22 7.21 -15.72 -2.45
CA SER A 22 7.37 -14.96 -1.20
C SER A 22 6.55 -15.51 -0.03
N GLY A 23 5.50 -16.29 -0.32
CA GLY A 23 4.49 -16.70 0.67
C GLY A 23 3.52 -15.59 1.08
N ILE A 24 3.71 -14.36 0.56
CA ILE A 24 2.81 -13.22 0.77
C ILE A 24 1.68 -13.30 -0.27
N ARG A 25 0.42 -13.22 0.19
CA ARG A 25 -0.75 -13.11 -0.70
C ARG A 25 -1.50 -11.81 -0.48
N ARG A 26 -1.55 -11.31 0.76
CA ARG A 26 -2.34 -10.14 1.16
C ARG A 26 -1.47 -9.04 1.74
N VAL A 27 -1.52 -7.86 1.12
CA VAL A 27 -0.70 -6.70 1.50
C VAL A 27 -1.59 -5.52 1.86
N HIS A 28 -1.41 -4.99 3.06
CA HIS A 28 -1.98 -3.70 3.44
C HIS A 28 -0.94 -2.60 3.21
N VAL A 29 -1.29 -1.60 2.42
CA VAL A 29 -0.46 -0.43 2.16
C VAL A 29 -1.08 0.76 2.86
N LEU A 30 -0.31 1.42 3.71
CA LEU A 30 -0.75 2.56 4.51
C LEU A 30 -0.12 3.81 3.91
N ALA A 31 -0.95 4.75 3.46
CA ALA A 31 -0.49 6.01 2.89
C ALA A 31 -1.29 7.18 3.45
N TRP A 32 -0.76 8.39 3.34
CA TRP A 32 -1.46 9.56 3.86
C TRP A 32 -2.65 9.96 2.99
N ARG A 33 -2.47 10.01 1.68
CA ARG A 33 -3.43 10.54 0.70
C ARG A 33 -3.76 9.47 -0.35
N ASP A 34 -5.00 9.50 -0.85
CA ASP A 34 -5.41 8.67 -1.98
C ASP A 34 -4.94 9.23 -3.32
N PHE A 35 -4.74 8.37 -4.30
CA PHE A 35 -4.33 8.77 -5.65
C PHE A 35 -5.38 9.59 -6.41
N GLU A 36 -6.68 9.41 -6.12
CA GLU A 36 -7.74 10.25 -6.72
C GLU A 36 -7.99 11.55 -5.95
N ASP A 37 -7.26 11.81 -4.87
CA ASP A 37 -7.37 13.08 -4.16
C ASP A 37 -6.91 14.22 -5.07
N PRO A 38 -7.63 15.36 -5.14
CA PRO A 38 -7.23 16.50 -5.97
C PRO A 38 -5.83 17.06 -5.66
N GLU A 39 -5.33 16.84 -4.44
CA GLU A 39 -3.99 17.25 -4.01
C GLU A 39 -2.93 16.15 -4.21
N ALA A 40 -3.24 15.06 -4.92
CA ALA A 40 -2.31 13.99 -5.21
C ALA A 40 -1.16 14.46 -6.12
N GLY A 41 0.06 14.01 -5.82
CA GLY A 41 1.29 14.35 -6.51
C GLY A 41 2.11 13.13 -6.90
N GLY A 42 3.42 13.35 -7.09
CA GLY A 42 4.34 12.34 -7.62
C GLY A 42 4.42 11.07 -6.78
N SER A 43 4.29 11.18 -5.46
CA SER A 43 4.34 10.04 -4.55
C SER A 43 3.07 9.20 -4.59
N GLU A 44 1.89 9.81 -4.65
CA GLU A 44 0.64 9.05 -4.83
C GLU A 44 0.61 8.37 -6.20
N ILE A 45 1.13 9.03 -7.24
CA ILE A 45 1.32 8.41 -8.56
C ILE A 45 2.27 7.21 -8.44
N HIS A 46 3.41 7.37 -7.78
CA HIS A 46 4.37 6.28 -7.60
C HIS A 46 3.77 5.10 -6.83
N ALA A 47 3.13 5.37 -5.69
CA ALA A 47 2.45 4.36 -4.89
C ALA A 47 1.39 3.62 -5.72
N HIS A 48 0.57 4.35 -6.46
CA HIS A 48 -0.43 3.79 -7.37
C HIS A 48 0.22 2.85 -8.43
N GLN A 49 1.33 3.29 -9.04
CA GLN A 49 2.07 2.49 -10.01
C GLN A 49 2.64 1.19 -9.41
N VAL A 50 3.11 1.22 -8.16
CA VAL A 50 3.60 0.02 -7.47
C VAL A 50 2.46 -0.94 -7.16
N VAL A 51 1.42 -0.46 -6.47
CA VAL A 51 0.33 -1.33 -5.99
C VAL A 51 -0.48 -1.94 -7.12
N ARG A 52 -0.68 -1.24 -8.25
CA ARG A 52 -1.37 -1.82 -9.41
C ARG A 52 -0.58 -2.96 -10.05
N ARG A 53 0.77 -2.89 -10.03
CA ARG A 53 1.64 -3.97 -10.54
C ARG A 53 1.62 -5.18 -9.62
N TRP A 54 1.60 -4.94 -8.30
CA TRP A 54 1.42 -6.02 -7.32
C TRP A 54 0.07 -6.71 -7.45
N ALA A 55 -1.00 -5.95 -7.64
CA ALA A 55 -2.33 -6.51 -7.91
C ALA A 55 -2.34 -7.33 -9.20
N ALA A 56 -1.73 -6.82 -10.28
CA ALA A 56 -1.60 -7.56 -11.53
C ALA A 56 -0.79 -8.87 -11.38
N ALA A 57 0.21 -8.88 -10.49
CA ALA A 57 1.00 -10.05 -10.13
C ALA A 57 0.29 -11.03 -9.16
N GLY A 58 -0.99 -10.79 -8.85
CA GLY A 58 -1.83 -11.70 -8.05
C GLY A 58 -1.83 -11.42 -6.54
N LEU A 59 -1.23 -10.33 -6.07
CA LEU A 59 -1.33 -9.93 -4.66
C LEU A 59 -2.67 -9.24 -4.38
N GLU A 60 -3.34 -9.65 -3.31
CA GLU A 60 -4.51 -8.95 -2.78
C GLU A 60 -4.07 -7.70 -2.02
N VAL A 61 -4.17 -6.53 -2.66
CA VAL A 61 -3.72 -5.27 -2.08
C VAL A 61 -4.90 -4.45 -1.55
N THR A 62 -4.80 -4.01 -0.29
CA THR A 62 -5.66 -2.95 0.27
C THR A 62 -4.82 -1.72 0.58
N VAL A 63 -5.15 -0.59 -0.03
CA VAL A 63 -4.54 0.72 0.25
C VAL A 63 -5.43 1.49 1.21
N ARG A 64 -4.87 1.92 2.33
CA ARG A 64 -5.56 2.65 3.40
C ARG A 64 -5.03 4.07 3.49
N THR A 65 -5.92 5.05 3.29
CA THR A 65 -5.56 6.49 3.21
C THR A 65 -6.47 7.36 4.06
N SER A 66 -6.12 8.62 4.29
CA SER A 66 -7.09 9.58 4.85
C SER A 66 -8.31 9.75 3.93
N GLY A 67 -9.40 10.27 4.49
CA GLY A 67 -10.59 10.63 3.73
C GLY A 67 -10.28 11.73 2.72
N ALA A 68 -10.81 11.59 1.51
CA ALA A 68 -10.66 12.56 0.43
C ALA A 68 -12.03 13.20 0.12
N PRO A 69 -12.13 14.53 0.04
CA PRO A 69 -13.39 15.21 -0.24
C PRO A 69 -14.04 14.73 -1.54
N GLY A 70 -15.33 14.41 -1.50
CA GLY A 70 -16.10 13.97 -2.68
C GLY A 70 -15.87 12.53 -3.12
N LEU A 71 -14.98 11.78 -2.48
CA LEU A 71 -14.74 10.36 -2.78
C LEU A 71 -15.45 9.44 -1.78
N ALA A 72 -15.92 8.30 -2.28
CA ALA A 72 -16.47 7.25 -1.43
C ALA A 72 -15.40 6.70 -0.47
N GLU A 73 -15.83 6.37 0.74
CA GLU A 73 -14.97 5.85 1.81
C GLU A 73 -14.26 4.54 1.41
N GLN A 74 -14.87 3.74 0.53
CA GLN A 74 -14.30 2.50 0.02
C GLN A 74 -14.48 2.44 -1.49
N GLY A 75 -13.56 1.78 -2.16
CA GLY A 75 -13.64 1.53 -3.59
C GLY A 75 -12.63 0.47 -4.05
N SER A 76 -12.62 0.22 -5.34
CA SER A 76 -11.60 -0.58 -6.01
C SER A 76 -11.09 0.19 -7.22
N ARG A 77 -9.80 0.04 -7.51
CA ARG A 77 -9.14 0.65 -8.67
C ARG A 77 -7.97 -0.23 -9.09
N ASP A 78 -7.80 -0.45 -10.39
CA ASP A 78 -6.65 -1.15 -10.98
C ASP A 78 -6.22 -2.44 -10.24
N GLY A 79 -7.21 -3.25 -9.84
CA GLY A 79 -7.00 -4.54 -9.18
C GLY A 79 -6.83 -4.49 -7.66
N TYR A 80 -6.77 -3.31 -7.02
CA TYR A 80 -6.62 -3.18 -5.57
C TYR A 80 -7.81 -2.48 -4.91
N ARG A 81 -7.98 -2.72 -3.60
CA ARG A 81 -9.02 -2.09 -2.78
C ARG A 81 -8.48 -0.79 -2.17
N VAL A 82 -9.33 0.23 -2.08
CA VAL A 82 -9.02 1.50 -1.40
C VAL A 82 -9.95 1.70 -0.22
N VAL A 83 -9.40 2.12 0.92
CA VAL A 83 -10.16 2.53 2.11
C VAL A 83 -9.70 3.92 2.55
N ARG A 84 -10.57 4.91 2.36
CA ARG A 84 -10.38 6.34 2.67
C ARG A 84 -11.08 6.67 3.98
N ARG A 85 -10.37 6.61 5.11
CA ARG A 85 -10.95 6.85 6.44
C ARG A 85 -10.07 7.70 7.35
N GLY A 86 -10.71 8.55 8.14
CA GLY A 86 -10.04 9.45 9.09
C GLY A 86 -9.52 10.73 8.43
N GLY A 87 -9.26 11.77 9.21
CA GLY A 87 -8.65 13.02 8.72
C GLY A 87 -7.12 12.95 8.69
N ARG A 88 -6.50 13.90 7.98
CA ARG A 88 -5.03 14.03 7.77
C ARG A 88 -4.18 13.75 9.01
N TYR A 89 -4.59 14.21 10.19
CA TYR A 89 -3.85 14.03 11.46
C TYR A 89 -4.21 12.76 12.24
N THR A 90 -5.32 12.12 11.88
CA THR A 90 -5.84 10.94 12.60
C THR A 90 -5.63 9.64 11.85
N VAL A 91 -5.09 9.69 10.62
CA VAL A 91 -4.95 8.53 9.76
C VAL A 91 -4.03 7.49 10.41
N PHE A 92 -2.85 7.87 10.90
CA PHE A 92 -1.89 6.95 11.50
C PHE A 92 -2.43 6.26 12.77
N PRO A 93 -2.94 6.96 13.80
CA PRO A 93 -3.48 6.30 14.98
C PRO A 93 -4.72 5.44 14.67
N ARG A 94 -5.59 5.86 13.73
CA ARG A 94 -6.75 5.05 13.33
C ARG A 94 -6.38 3.84 12.51
N THR A 95 -5.31 3.93 11.71
CA THR A 95 -4.77 2.80 10.96
C THR A 95 -4.21 1.75 11.90
N VAL A 96 -3.42 2.13 12.92
CA VAL A 96 -2.93 1.19 13.94
C VAL A 96 -4.08 0.44 14.61
N VAL A 97 -5.12 1.16 15.06
CA VAL A 97 -6.30 0.52 15.66
C VAL A 97 -7.04 -0.39 14.69
N ALA A 98 -7.19 0.01 13.42
CA ALA A 98 -7.89 -0.79 12.41
C ALA A 98 -7.14 -2.08 12.05
N GLU A 99 -5.81 -2.02 11.97
CA GLU A 99 -4.95 -3.17 11.74
C GLU A 99 -4.99 -4.14 12.93
N LEU A 100 -4.86 -3.65 14.17
CA LEU A 100 -4.98 -4.49 15.36
C LEU A 100 -6.36 -5.13 15.48
N ALA A 101 -7.42 -4.40 15.14
CA ALA A 101 -8.79 -4.90 15.17
C ALA A 101 -9.17 -5.73 13.93
N GLY A 102 -8.28 -5.94 12.95
CA GLY A 102 -8.55 -6.73 11.75
C GLY A 102 -9.65 -6.18 10.85
N ARG A 103 -9.95 -4.87 10.91
CA ARG A 103 -11.11 -4.26 10.22
C ARG A 103 -11.01 -4.26 8.70
N HIS A 104 -9.84 -4.58 8.17
CA HIS A 104 -9.56 -4.61 6.74
C HIS A 104 -9.36 -6.04 6.22
N GLY A 105 -9.60 -7.04 7.07
CA GLY A 105 -9.39 -8.44 6.75
C GLY A 105 -7.98 -8.91 7.14
N PRO A 106 -7.67 -10.16 6.79
CA PRO A 106 -6.36 -10.75 7.02
C PRO A 106 -5.30 -10.12 6.11
N ARG A 107 -4.06 -10.07 6.60
CA ARG A 107 -2.89 -9.61 5.85
C ARG A 107 -1.68 -10.44 6.22
N ASP A 108 -0.78 -10.61 5.27
CA ASP A 108 0.49 -11.30 5.45
C ASP A 108 1.64 -10.29 5.58
N ALA A 109 1.48 -9.10 4.98
CA ALA A 109 2.44 -8.01 5.06
C ALA A 109 1.77 -6.63 5.18
N ILE A 110 2.50 -5.69 5.79
CA ILE A 110 2.15 -4.26 5.86
C ILE A 110 3.28 -3.45 5.26
N VAL A 111 2.94 -2.51 4.38
CA VAL A 111 3.85 -1.51 3.84
C VAL A 111 3.34 -0.14 4.27
N GLU A 112 4.23 0.66 4.84
CA GLU A 112 3.91 1.98 5.34
C GLU A 112 4.68 3.00 4.52
N ILE A 113 3.97 3.98 3.96
CA ILE A 113 4.53 5.05 3.13
C ILE A 113 4.56 6.33 3.96
N TRP A 114 5.69 6.53 4.64
CA TRP A 114 5.95 7.73 5.45
C TRP A 114 6.58 8.81 4.57
N ASN A 115 5.91 9.98 4.48
CA ASN A 115 6.29 11.12 3.63
C ASN A 115 6.44 10.77 2.13
N GLY A 116 5.30 10.78 1.44
CA GLY A 116 5.23 10.92 -0.01
C GLY A 116 5.13 12.37 -0.42
#